data_AF-A0A921DUR5-F1
#
_entry.id   AF-A0A921DUR5-F1
#
_cell.length_a   1.000
_cell.length_b   1.000
_cell.length_c   1.000
_cell.angle_alpha   90.00
_cell.angle_beta   90.00
_cell.angle_gamma   90.00
#
_symmetry.space_group_name_H-M   'P 1'
#
loop_
_entity.id
_entity.type
_entity.pdbx_description
1 polymer ?
#
loop_
_entity_poly.entity_id
_entity_poly.type
_entity_poly.pdbx_seq_one_letter_code
_entity_poly.pdbx_strand_id
1 'polypeptide(L)'
;MKRQIKLLKVALIAGVALILFFATMVAAKLFSGATLKMGLSITLFAAAIVLGSLLVILIAFWLNQLLNIIQKQQVFSQSALPIVAKIKRTIFLIGFDLIGILPQVYQNAQNEDAPGLILIGLGLVCLPFAVGIFATILEQLLIQAVTIKKENDLTI
;
A
#
# COMPACT_ATOMS: atom_id res chain seq x y z
N MET A 1 -22.10 -4.74 12.13
CA MET A 1 -20.85 -3.94 12.21
C MET A 1 -19.69 -4.65 12.94
N LYS A 2 -19.78 -4.99 14.24
CA LYS A 2 -18.61 -5.56 14.99
C LYS A 2 -18.02 -6.84 14.37
N ARG A 3 -18.84 -7.77 13.86
CA ARG A 3 -18.38 -9.00 13.18
C ARG A 3 -17.68 -8.70 11.84
N GLN A 4 -18.20 -7.76 11.06
CA GLN A 4 -17.60 -7.33 9.79
C GLN A 4 -16.23 -6.68 9.99
N ILE A 5 -16.07 -5.85 11.04
CA ILE A 5 -14.78 -5.24 11.36
C ILE A 5 -13.76 -6.30 11.78
N LYS A 6 -14.16 -7.32 12.56
CA LYS A 6 -13.29 -8.45 12.90
C LYS A 6 -12.83 -9.20 11.65
N LEU A 7 -13.74 -9.48 10.72
CA LEU A 7 -13.39 -10.11 9.44
C LEU A 7 -12.42 -9.24 8.63
N LEU A 8 -12.62 -7.92 8.57
CA LEU A 8 -11.71 -7.03 7.84
C LEU A 8 -10.32 -6.99 8.47
N LYS A 9 -10.21 -7.02 9.80
CA LYS A 9 -8.90 -7.12 10.48
C LYS A 9 -8.19 -8.43 10.19
N VAL A 10 -8.91 -9.56 10.16
CA VAL A 10 -8.34 -10.85 9.78
C VAL A 10 -7.87 -10.83 8.33
N ALA A 11 -8.69 -10.31 7.41
CA ALA A 11 -8.32 -10.17 6.01
C ALA A 11 -7.08 -9.28 5.82
N LEU A 12 -6.97 -8.20 6.59
CA LEU A 12 -5.80 -7.31 6.57
C LEU A 12 -4.52 -8.05 7.00
N ILE A 13 -4.57 -8.79 8.11
CA ILE A 13 -3.43 -9.57 8.61
C ILE A 13 -3.04 -10.66 7.60
N ALA A 14 -4.03 -11.38 7.05
CA ALA A 14 -3.80 -12.40 6.05
C ALA A 14 -3.15 -11.83 4.78
N GLY A 15 -3.61 -10.66 4.31
CA GLY A 15 -3.02 -9.97 3.16
C GLY A 15 -1.56 -9.56 3.39
N VAL A 16 -1.25 -8.98 4.56
CA VAL A 16 0.13 -8.64 4.92
C VAL A 16 1.01 -9.89 5.01
N ALA A 17 0.53 -10.95 5.67
CA ALA A 17 1.26 -12.20 5.80
C ALA A 17 1.58 -12.82 4.43
N LEU A 18 0.62 -12.79 3.50
CA LEU A 18 0.81 -13.28 2.14
C LEU A 18 1.87 -12.46 1.38
N ILE A 19 1.83 -11.14 1.47
CA ILE A 19 2.83 -10.26 0.82
C ILE A 19 4.22 -10.53 1.40
N LEU A 20 4.36 -10.65 2.73
CA LEU A 20 5.64 -10.94 3.38
C LEU A 20 6.16 -12.34 3.02
N PHE A 21 5.27 -13.33 2.88
CA PHE A 21 5.63 -14.67 2.41
C PHE A 21 6.23 -14.61 1.00
N PHE A 22 5.60 -13.89 0.06
CA PHE A 22 6.16 -13.71 -1.27
C PHE A 22 7.47 -12.93 -1.26
N ALA A 23 7.58 -11.87 -0.46
CA ALA A 23 8.80 -11.08 -0.33
C ALA A 23 9.98 -11.93 0.18
N THR A 24 9.76 -12.78 1.18
CA THR A 24 10.80 -13.69 1.71
C THR A 24 11.20 -14.78 0.71
N MET A 25 10.25 -15.32 -0.07
CA MET A 25 10.55 -16.24 -1.18
C MET A 25 11.43 -15.60 -2.26
N VAL A 26 11.12 -14.36 -2.65
CA VAL A 26 11.92 -13.60 -3.61
C VAL A 26 13.31 -13.32 -3.03
N ALA A 27 13.38 -12.86 -1.77
CA ALA A 27 14.66 -12.62 -1.10
C ALA A 27 15.52 -13.90 -1.03
N ALA A 28 14.94 -15.05 -0.67
CA ALA A 28 15.66 -16.32 -0.61
C ALA A 28 16.30 -16.70 -1.95
N LYS A 29 15.57 -16.51 -3.07
CA LYS A 29 16.12 -16.71 -4.42
C LYS A 29 17.30 -15.79 -4.72
N LEU A 30 17.19 -14.51 -4.34
CA LEU A 30 18.25 -13.52 -4.54
C LEU A 30 19.52 -13.86 -3.75
N PHE A 31 19.39 -14.38 -2.51
CA PHE A 31 20.53 -14.79 -1.69
C PHE A 31 21.14 -16.13 -2.11
N SER A 32 20.33 -17.08 -2.60
CA SER A 32 20.83 -18.41 -3.03
C SER A 32 21.54 -18.39 -4.38
N GLY A 33 21.28 -17.38 -5.23
CA GLY A 33 21.97 -17.18 -6.50
C GLY A 33 23.39 -16.65 -6.27
N ALA A 34 24.31 -17.51 -5.86
CA ALA A 34 25.68 -17.23 -5.40
C ALA A 34 26.66 -16.62 -6.43
N THR A 35 26.18 -15.92 -7.46
CA THR A 35 27.00 -15.11 -8.37
C THR A 35 26.26 -13.83 -8.73
N LEU A 36 26.01 -12.97 -7.74
CA LEU A 36 25.50 -11.62 -7.99
C LEU A 36 26.58 -10.81 -8.70
N LYS A 37 26.52 -10.73 -10.03
CA LYS A 37 26.89 -9.47 -10.68
C LYS A 37 25.88 -8.44 -10.17
N MET A 38 26.24 -7.72 -9.10
CA MET A 38 25.43 -6.64 -8.52
C MET A 38 25.31 -5.50 -9.53
N GLY A 39 24.45 -5.69 -10.53
CA GLY A 39 24.00 -4.63 -11.42
C GLY A 39 23.06 -3.69 -10.69
N LEU A 40 22.93 -2.46 -11.19
CA LEU A 40 22.03 -1.46 -10.63
C LEU A 40 20.55 -1.90 -10.64
N SER A 41 20.15 -2.76 -11.57
CA SER A 41 18.77 -3.29 -11.64
C SER A 41 18.41 -4.20 -10.47
N ILE A 42 19.26 -5.17 -10.13
CA ILE A 42 18.97 -6.15 -9.08
C ILE A 42 19.02 -5.50 -7.69
N THR A 43 19.89 -4.50 -7.50
CA THR A 43 19.97 -3.76 -6.23
C THR A 43 18.75 -2.86 -6.03
N LEU A 44 18.30 -2.14 -7.06
CA LEU A 44 17.05 -1.37 -7.02
C LEU A 44 15.84 -2.27 -6.77
N PHE A 45 15.78 -3.43 -7.42
CA PHE A 45 14.71 -4.40 -7.22
C PHE A 45 14.67 -4.93 -5.77
N ALA A 46 15.81 -5.34 -5.23
CA ALA A 46 15.91 -5.79 -3.84
C ALA A 46 15.52 -4.67 -2.85
N ALA A 47 15.98 -3.44 -3.08
CA ALA A 47 15.62 -2.29 -2.26
C ALA A 47 14.11 -2.01 -2.31
N ALA A 48 13.49 -2.05 -3.49
CA ALA A 48 12.06 -1.86 -3.66
C ALA A 48 11.23 -2.95 -2.94
N ILE A 49 11.65 -4.22 -2.98
CA ILE A 49 10.96 -5.29 -2.25
C ILE A 49 11.01 -5.06 -0.73
N VAL A 50 12.17 -4.66 -0.20
CA VAL A 50 12.35 -4.40 1.24
C VAL A 50 11.54 -3.17 1.67
N LEU A 51 11.66 -2.07 0.94
CA LEU A 51 10.93 -0.83 1.21
C LEU A 51 9.41 -1.04 1.07
N GLY A 52 8.96 -1.68 -0.01
CA GLY A 52 7.56 -2.02 -0.23
C GLY A 52 6.98 -2.89 0.89
N SER A 53 7.74 -3.87 1.39
CA SER A 53 7.32 -4.70 2.53
C SER A 53 7.11 -3.86 3.80
N LEU A 54 8.01 -2.92 4.09
CA LEU A 54 7.87 -1.99 5.21
C LEU A 54 6.65 -1.07 5.03
N LEU A 55 6.44 -0.54 3.83
CA LEU A 55 5.28 0.31 3.52
C LEU A 55 3.95 -0.43 3.66
N VAL A 56 3.90 -1.71 3.27
CA VAL A 56 2.72 -2.58 3.44
C VAL A 56 2.40 -2.82 4.93
N ILE A 57 3.41 -3.01 5.77
CA ILE A 57 3.20 -3.10 7.22
C ILE A 57 2.67 -1.76 7.77
N LEU A 58 3.24 -0.63 7.32
CA LEU A 58 2.80 0.70 7.74
C LEU A 58 1.35 1.01 7.34
N ILE A 59 0.94 0.73 6.10
CA ILE A 59 -0.44 0.97 5.68
C ILE A 59 -1.43 0.08 6.46
N ALA A 60 -1.06 -1.17 6.74
CA ALA A 60 -1.88 -2.06 7.55
C ALA A 60 -2.04 -1.55 9.00
N PHE A 61 -0.98 -0.99 9.59
CA PHE A 61 -1.06 -0.35 10.89
C PHE A 61 -2.08 0.81 10.90
N TRP A 62 -2.00 1.72 9.92
CA TRP A 62 -2.94 2.84 9.82
C TRP A 62 -4.38 2.39 9.55
N LEU A 63 -4.58 1.40 8.68
CA LEU A 63 -5.90 0.82 8.41
C LEU A 63 -6.52 0.17 9.66
N ASN A 64 -5.72 -0.55 10.46
CA ASN A 64 -6.20 -1.12 11.71
C ASN A 64 -6.59 -0.02 12.72
N GLN A 65 -5.84 1.09 12.77
CA GLN A 65 -6.20 2.24 13.60
C GLN A 65 -7.51 2.88 13.14
N LEU A 66 -7.71 3.05 11.83
CA LEU A 66 -8.97 3.53 11.27
C LEU A 66 -10.14 2.59 11.61
N LEU A 67 -9.93 1.27 11.53
CA LEU A 67 -10.95 0.29 11.89
C LEU A 67 -11.35 0.35 13.37
N ASN A 68 -10.41 0.68 14.26
CA ASN A 68 -10.72 0.91 15.67
C ASN A 68 -11.60 2.15 15.86
N ILE A 69 -11.36 3.23 15.10
CA ILE A 69 -12.21 4.43 15.13
C ILE A 69 -13.61 4.13 14.60
N ILE A 70 -13.71 3.37 13.51
CA ILE A 70 -15.00 2.91 12.96
C ILE A 70 -15.76 2.07 14.00
N GLN A 71 -15.06 1.19 14.70
CA GLN A 71 -15.67 0.38 15.75
C GLN A 71 -16.22 1.21 16.92
N LYS A 72 -15.59 2.35 17.23
CA LYS A 72 -16.06 3.31 18.24
C LYS A 72 -17.15 4.27 17.74
N GLN A 73 -17.60 4.13 16.49
CA GLN A 73 -18.56 5.05 15.84
C GLN A 73 -18.06 6.50 15.76
N GLN A 74 -16.74 6.71 15.81
CA GLN A 74 -16.11 8.03 15.81
C GLN A 74 -15.51 8.38 14.44
N VAL A 75 -16.06 7.85 13.35
CA VAL A 75 -15.52 8.05 11.97
C VAL A 75 -15.51 9.52 11.59
N PHE A 76 -16.58 10.24 11.89
CA PHE A 76 -16.70 11.69 11.66
C PHE A 76 -16.11 12.49 12.82
N SER A 77 -14.88 12.15 13.23
CA SER A 77 -14.13 12.89 14.24
C SER A 77 -12.87 13.50 13.64
N GLN A 78 -12.42 14.59 14.26
CA GLN A 78 -11.11 15.20 13.98
C GLN A 78 -9.95 14.19 14.08
N SER A 79 -10.11 13.13 14.89
CA SER A 79 -9.11 12.08 15.06
C SER A 79 -8.99 11.10 13.89
N ALA A 80 -10.03 10.98 13.04
CA ALA A 80 -10.02 10.10 11.87
C ALA A 80 -9.27 10.71 10.67
N LEU A 81 -9.40 12.03 10.48
CA LEU A 81 -8.77 12.79 9.40
C LEU A 81 -7.26 12.54 9.25
N PRO A 82 -6.42 12.68 10.31
CA PRO A 82 -4.99 12.47 10.18
C PRO A 82 -4.62 11.03 9.82
N ILE A 83 -5.47 10.04 10.15
CA ILE A 83 -5.22 8.64 9.81
C ILE A 83 -5.51 8.38 8.33
N VAL A 84 -6.61 8.92 7.79
CA VAL A 84 -6.93 8.80 6.36
C VAL A 84 -5.87 9.50 5.52
N ALA A 85 -5.41 10.68 5.94
CA ALA A 85 -4.31 11.40 5.28
C ALA A 85 -3.01 10.58 5.22
N LYS A 86 -2.68 9.88 6.33
CA LYS A 86 -1.51 8.98 6.41
C LYS A 86 -1.66 7.78 5.47
N ILE A 87 -2.83 7.14 5.44
CA ILE A 87 -3.12 6.03 4.52
C ILE A 87 -2.91 6.47 3.07
N LYS A 88 -3.52 7.59 2.67
CA LYS A 88 -3.35 8.16 1.32
C LYS A 88 -1.88 8.38 0.99
N ARG A 89 -1.13 9.02 1.88
CA ARG A 89 0.31 9.29 1.66
C ARG A 89 1.09 7.98 1.50
N THR A 90 0.83 6.97 2.33
CA THR A 90 1.49 5.66 2.21
C THR A 90 1.15 4.95 0.89
N ILE A 91 -0.08 5.06 0.40
CA ILE A 91 -0.48 4.51 -0.92
C ILE A 91 0.35 5.11 -2.05
N PHE A 92 0.52 6.43 -2.08
CA PHE A 92 1.37 7.07 -3.10
C PHE A 92 2.84 6.68 -2.97
N LEU A 93 3.37 6.55 -1.74
CA LEU A 93 4.73 6.08 -1.52
C LEU A 93 4.94 4.66 -2.07
N ILE A 94 3.97 3.76 -1.90
CA ILE A 94 4.01 2.42 -2.50
C ILE A 94 4.07 2.51 -4.03
N GLY A 95 3.30 3.42 -4.63
CA GLY A 95 3.34 3.65 -6.08
C GLY A 95 4.70 4.10 -6.60
N PHE A 96 5.35 5.03 -5.90
CA PHE A 96 6.70 5.45 -6.26
C PHE A 96 7.75 4.36 -6.06
N ASP A 97 7.62 3.58 -4.99
CA ASP A 97 8.52 2.45 -4.70
C ASP A 97 8.46 1.36 -5.79
N LEU A 98 7.26 1.06 -6.29
CA LEU A 98 7.08 0.12 -7.40
C LEU A 98 7.71 0.58 -8.72
N ILE A 99 8.04 1.87 -8.91
CA ILE A 99 8.81 2.28 -10.09
C ILE A 99 10.21 1.65 -10.05
N GLY A 100 10.76 1.44 -8.85
CA GLY A 100 12.07 0.82 -8.63
C GLY A 100 12.17 -0.63 -9.12
N ILE A 101 11.05 -1.33 -9.32
CA ILE A 101 11.07 -2.70 -9.86
C ILE A 101 11.19 -2.76 -11.39
N LEU A 102 10.86 -1.66 -12.11
CA LEU A 102 10.78 -1.64 -13.57
C LEU A 102 12.10 -1.98 -14.29
N PRO A 103 13.29 -1.51 -13.84
CA PRO A 103 14.55 -1.85 -14.51
C PRO A 103 14.82 -3.36 -14.54
N GLN A 104 14.47 -4.08 -13.48
CA GLN A 104 14.60 -5.54 -13.42
C GLN A 104 13.55 -6.23 -14.31
N VAL A 105 12.31 -5.74 -14.30
CA VAL A 105 11.25 -6.26 -15.19
C VAL A 105 11.66 -6.11 -16.65
N TYR A 106 12.24 -4.98 -17.04
CA TYR A 106 12.73 -4.74 -18.40
C TYR A 106 13.84 -5.72 -18.79
N GLN A 107 14.83 -5.94 -17.91
CA GLN A 107 15.91 -6.91 -18.18
C GLN A 107 15.37 -8.33 -18.33
N ASN A 108 14.45 -8.74 -17.46
CA ASN A 108 13.84 -10.06 -17.56
C ASN A 108 13.01 -10.21 -18.84
N ALA A 109 12.25 -9.18 -19.23
CA ALA A 109 11.50 -9.16 -20.49
C ALA A 109 12.40 -9.35 -21.71
N GLN A 110 13.58 -8.71 -21.71
CA GLN A 110 14.56 -8.86 -22.79
C GLN A 110 15.23 -10.24 -22.78
N ASN A 111 15.56 -10.78 -21.60
CA ASN A 111 16.24 -12.07 -21.47
C ASN A 111 15.36 -13.27 -21.83
N GLU A 112 14.07 -13.20 -21.51
CA GLU A 112 13.09 -14.26 -21.78
C GLU A 112 12.33 -14.05 -23.10
N ASP A 113 12.70 -13.03 -23.89
CA ASP A 113 11.98 -12.62 -25.12
C ASP A 113 10.46 -12.44 -24.89
N ALA A 114 10.12 -11.87 -23.73
CA ALA A 114 8.76 -11.73 -23.23
C ALA A 114 8.40 -10.25 -23.03
N PRO A 115 8.17 -9.48 -24.11
CA PRO A 115 7.91 -8.03 -24.03
C PRO A 115 6.63 -7.69 -23.24
N GLY A 116 5.68 -8.62 -23.15
CA GLY A 116 4.46 -8.46 -22.36
C GLY A 116 4.70 -8.22 -20.86
N LEU A 117 5.84 -8.64 -20.30
CA LEU A 117 6.19 -8.41 -18.90
C LEU A 117 6.31 -6.92 -18.55
N ILE A 118 6.73 -6.08 -19.51
CA ILE A 118 6.83 -4.63 -19.33
C ILE A 118 5.44 -4.02 -19.10
N LEU A 119 4.44 -4.45 -19.89
CA LEU A 119 3.06 -3.98 -19.74
C LEU A 119 2.46 -4.39 -18.40
N ILE A 120 2.74 -5.62 -17.94
CA ILE A 120 2.30 -6.10 -16.63
C ILE A 120 2.96 -5.27 -15.50
N GLY A 121 4.26 -5.03 -15.60
CA GLY A 121 5.00 -4.20 -14.64
C GLY A 121 4.45 -2.77 -14.56
N LEU A 122 4.18 -2.16 -15.71
CA LEU A 122 3.58 -0.82 -15.76
C LEU A 122 2.17 -0.80 -15.16
N GLY A 123 1.34 -1.80 -15.48
CA GLY A 123 0.01 -1.95 -14.90
C GLY A 123 0.04 -2.05 -13.38
N LEU A 124 0.99 -2.81 -12.83
CA LEU A 124 1.17 -2.95 -11.38
C LEU A 124 1.53 -1.62 -10.71
N VAL A 125 2.40 -0.82 -11.34
CA VAL A 125 2.77 0.52 -10.86
C VAL A 125 1.56 1.46 -10.86
N CYS A 126 0.68 1.38 -11.85
CA CYS A 126 -0.50 2.26 -11.95
C CYS A 126 -1.56 2.02 -10.86
N LEU A 127 -1.67 0.81 -10.31
CA LEU A 127 -2.68 0.45 -9.31
C LEU A 127 -2.67 1.36 -8.07
N PRO A 128 -1.55 1.53 -7.33
CA PRO A 128 -1.52 2.41 -6.16
C PRO A 128 -1.82 3.86 -6.49
N PHE A 129 -1.48 4.36 -7.69
CA PHE A 129 -1.85 5.72 -8.07
C PHE A 129 -3.36 5.88 -8.24
N ALA A 130 -4.02 4.93 -8.91
CA ALA A 130 -5.48 4.92 -9.04
C ALA A 130 -6.17 4.86 -7.67
N VAL A 131 -5.70 3.97 -6.78
CA VAL A 131 -6.22 3.86 -5.40
C VAL A 131 -5.92 5.14 -4.59
N GLY A 132 -4.76 5.78 -4.80
CA GLY A 132 -4.38 7.02 -4.12
C GLY A 132 -5.24 8.21 -4.53
N ILE A 133 -5.60 8.31 -5.80
CA ILE A 133 -6.55 9.32 -6.30
C ILE A 133 -7.92 9.09 -5.64
N PHE A 134 -8.41 7.86 -5.62
CA PHE A 134 -9.67 7.53 -4.94
C PHE A 134 -9.62 7.85 -3.44
N ALA A 135 -8.52 7.52 -2.76
CA ALA A 135 -8.32 7.86 -1.35
C ALA A 135 -8.30 9.37 -1.09
N THR A 136 -7.83 10.17 -2.05
CA THR A 136 -7.87 11.63 -1.98
C THR A 136 -9.31 12.15 -1.98
N ILE A 137 -10.17 11.58 -2.82
CA ILE A 137 -11.60 11.90 -2.85
C ILE A 137 -12.25 11.52 -1.51
N LEU A 138 -11.97 10.33 -0.98
CA LEU A 138 -12.49 9.89 0.31
C LEU A 138 -12.06 10.80 1.47
N GLU A 139 -10.81 11.27 1.47
CA GLU A 139 -10.32 12.23 2.46
C GLU A 139 -11.10 13.54 2.42
N GLN A 140 -11.32 14.11 1.23
CA GLN A 140 -12.09 15.35 1.07
C GLN A 140 -13.54 15.20 1.52
N LEU A 141 -14.19 14.09 1.16
CA LEU A 141 -15.55 13.77 1.63
C LEU A 141 -15.61 13.65 3.15
N LEU A 142 -14.60 13.03 3.77
CA LEU A 142 -14.54 12.91 5.23
C LEU A 142 -14.34 14.27 5.90
N ILE A 143 -13.51 15.16 5.34
CA ILE A 143 -13.34 16.53 5.84
C ILE A 143 -14.68 17.26 5.82
N GLN A 144 -15.40 17.23 4.70
CA GLN A 144 -16.72 17.87 4.59
C GLN A 144 -17.72 17.33 5.61
N ALA A 145 -17.79 16.01 5.77
CA ALA A 145 -18.68 15.37 6.74
C ALA A 145 -18.35 15.74 8.20
N VAL A 146 -17.06 15.83 8.54
CA VAL A 146 -16.61 16.28 9.87
C VAL A 146 -16.99 17.74 10.12
N THR A 147 -16.83 18.62 9.14
CA THR A 147 -17.20 20.04 9.25
C THR A 147 -18.70 20.21 9.49
N ILE A 148 -19.54 19.56 8.68
CA ILE A 148 -21.00 19.61 8.82
C ILE A 148 -21.44 19.13 10.20
N LYS A 149 -20.88 18.02 10.68
CA LYS A 149 -21.19 17.51 12.02
C LYS A 149 -20.82 18.51 13.12
N LYS A 150 -19.65 19.14 13.00
CA LYS A 150 -19.18 20.14 13.97
C LYS A 150 -20.08 21.36 14.02
N GLU A 151 -20.55 21.85 12.88
CA GLU A 151 -21.48 22.99 12.81
C GLU A 151 -22.84 22.67 13.44
N ASN A 152 -23.37 21.48 13.16
CA ASN A 152 -24.61 21.01 13.78
C ASN A 152 -24.49 20.91 15.30
N ASP A 153 -23.37 20.38 15.81
CA ASP A 153 -23.12 20.24 17.25
C ASP A 153 -22.95 21.62 17.96
N LEU A 154 -22.67 22.71 17.24
CA LEU A 154 -22.50 24.07 17.78
C LEU A 154 -23.78 24.92 17.75
N THR A 155 -24.83 24.47 17.06
CA THR A 155 -26.07 25.25 16.86
C THR A 155 -27.22 24.77 17.75
N ILE A 156 -27.03 23.67 18.49
CA ILE A 156 -28.01 23.08 19.43
C ILE A 156 -27.76 23.61 20.84
#